data_AF-A0A967SPA9-F1
#
_entry.id   AF-A0A967SPA9-F1
#
_cell.length_a   1.000
_cell.length_b   1.000
_cell.length_c   1.000
_cell.angle_alpha   90.00
_cell.angle_beta   90.00
_cell.angle_gamma   90.00
#
_symmetry.space_group_name_H-M   'P 1'
#
loop_
_entity.id
_entity.type
_entity.pdbx_description
1 polymer ?
#
loop_
_entity_poly.entity_id
_entity_poly.type
_entity_poly.pdbx_seq_one_letter_code
_entity_poly.pdbx_strand_id
1 'polypeptide(L)'
;SNNERENWTSAKTERRAYVAQNHRIIMLFGDDLNDFISAKGISQKERAQLVENNQDKWGRLWYVLPNPVYGSWENALYNFDDSLSPAQIDSAKKERLNTKKK
;
A
#
# COMPACT_ATOMS: atom_id res chain seq x y z
N SER A 1 5.49 -6.34 -19.03
CA SER A 1 4.59 -7.48 -18.75
C SER A 1 3.63 -7.59 -19.92
N ASN A 2 3.81 -8.59 -20.77
CA ASN A 2 3.44 -8.49 -22.19
C ASN A 2 2.01 -8.93 -22.54
N ASN A 3 1.02 -8.75 -21.66
CA ASN A 3 -0.40 -9.05 -21.94
C ASN A 3 -1.40 -8.38 -20.96
N GLU A 4 -0.99 -7.29 -20.28
CA GLU A 4 -1.89 -6.57 -19.37
C GLU A 4 -2.78 -5.59 -20.15
N ARG A 5 -4.02 -5.38 -19.69
CA ARG A 5 -4.91 -4.36 -20.27
C ARG A 5 -4.34 -2.97 -19.98
N GLU A 6 -4.60 -2.01 -20.86
CA GLU A 6 -4.07 -0.64 -20.78
C GLU A 6 -4.32 0.03 -19.42
N ASN A 7 -5.48 -0.22 -18.79
CA ASN A 7 -5.85 0.34 -17.49
C ASN A 7 -5.38 -0.49 -16.27
N TRP A 8 -4.65 -1.59 -16.46
CA TRP A 8 -4.18 -2.43 -15.36
C TRP A 8 -2.89 -1.89 -14.75
N THR A 9 -3.04 -0.91 -13.87
CA THR A 9 -1.92 -0.30 -13.15
C THR A 9 -1.61 -1.04 -11.85
N SER A 10 -0.48 -0.69 -11.22
CA SER A 10 -0.08 -1.21 -9.91
C SER A 10 -1.13 -1.02 -8.81
N ALA A 11 -2.11 -0.11 -8.94
CA ALA A 11 -3.17 0.12 -7.95
C ALA A 11 -4.16 -1.05 -7.75
N LYS A 12 -4.14 -2.04 -8.65
CA LYS A 12 -4.96 -3.28 -8.61
C LYS A 12 -6.49 -3.06 -8.65
N THR A 13 -6.99 -1.82 -8.59
CA THR A 13 -8.42 -1.46 -8.61
C THR A 13 -9.14 -1.98 -9.85
N GLU A 14 -8.63 -1.69 -11.04
CA GLU A 14 -9.24 -2.13 -12.31
C GLU A 14 -9.28 -3.66 -12.45
N ARG A 15 -8.27 -4.34 -11.90
CA ARG A 15 -8.21 -5.80 -11.87
C ARG A 15 -9.26 -6.40 -10.93
N ARG A 16 -9.43 -5.82 -9.74
CA ARG A 16 -10.50 -6.20 -8.80
C ARG A 16 -11.88 -5.92 -9.40
N ALA A 17 -12.07 -4.77 -10.04
CA ALA A 17 -13.32 -4.40 -10.70
C ALA A 17 -13.67 -5.38 -11.84
N TYR A 18 -12.69 -5.77 -12.66
CA TYR A 18 -12.88 -6.76 -13.71
C TYR A 18 -13.33 -8.13 -13.17
N VAL A 19 -12.67 -8.65 -12.12
CA VAL A 19 -13.09 -9.92 -11.50
C VAL A 19 -14.51 -9.80 -10.93
N ALA A 20 -14.83 -8.66 -10.31
CA ALA A 20 -16.13 -8.39 -9.71
C ALA A 20 -17.30 -8.34 -10.71
N GLN A 21 -17.03 -8.24 -12.02
CA GLN A 21 -18.09 -8.28 -13.05
C GLN A 21 -18.82 -9.62 -13.07
N ASN A 22 -18.13 -10.72 -12.78
CA ASN A 22 -18.69 -12.08 -12.89
C ASN A 22 -18.50 -12.94 -11.63
N HIS A 23 -17.79 -12.43 -10.62
CA HIS A 23 -17.51 -13.15 -9.38
C HIS A 23 -17.75 -12.26 -8.16
N ARG A 24 -18.19 -12.86 -7.07
CA ARG A 24 -18.21 -12.20 -5.76
C ARG A 24 -16.86 -12.40 -5.08
N ILE A 25 -16.07 -11.34 -4.95
CA ILE A 25 -14.85 -11.36 -4.14
C ILE A 25 -15.27 -11.40 -2.67
N ILE A 26 -15.05 -12.54 -2.01
CA ILE A 26 -15.41 -12.73 -0.59
C ILE A 26 -14.29 -12.35 0.37
N MET A 27 -13.03 -12.41 -0.09
CA MET A 27 -11.84 -12.09 0.71
C MET A 27 -10.72 -11.54 -0.18
N LEU A 28 -9.90 -10.67 0.40
CA LEU A 28 -8.64 -10.19 -0.17
C LEU A 28 -7.50 -10.58 0.79
N PHE A 29 -6.37 -11.00 0.22
CA PHE A 29 -5.15 -11.32 0.94
C PHE A 29 -4.00 -10.51 0.33
N GLY A 30 -3.16 -9.94 1.18
CA GLY A 30 -2.08 -9.07 0.73
C GLY A 30 -1.17 -8.63 1.87
N ASP A 31 0.01 -8.16 1.52
CA ASP A 31 1.03 -7.64 2.43
C ASP A 31 1.18 -6.13 2.33
N ASP A 32 0.57 -5.51 1.31
CA ASP A 32 0.56 -4.07 1.11
C ASP A 32 -0.86 -3.50 1.14
N LEU A 33 -1.06 -2.29 1.70
CA LEU A 33 -2.38 -1.64 1.75
C LEU A 33 -3.04 -1.54 0.34
N ASN A 34 -2.21 -1.37 -0.69
CA ASN A 34 -2.64 -1.25 -2.08
C ASN A 34 -3.27 -2.54 -2.65
N ASP A 35 -3.10 -3.68 -1.97
CA ASP A 35 -3.76 -4.95 -2.28
C ASP A 35 -5.26 -4.91 -1.96
N PHE A 36 -5.63 -4.07 -1.00
CA PHE A 36 -6.99 -3.97 -0.46
C PHE A 36 -7.74 -2.75 -1.00
N ILE A 37 -7.04 -1.61 -1.07
CA ILE A 37 -7.60 -0.31 -1.46
C ILE A 37 -6.51 0.54 -2.11
N SER A 38 -6.85 1.38 -3.09
CA SER A 38 -5.85 2.24 -3.74
C SER A 38 -5.12 3.11 -2.71
N ALA A 39 -3.83 2.87 -2.54
CA ALA A 39 -3.00 3.55 -1.54
C ALA A 39 -1.66 4.04 -2.11
N LYS A 40 -1.49 3.98 -3.44
CA LYS A 40 -0.31 4.50 -4.12
C LYS A 40 -0.35 6.03 -4.17
N GLY A 41 0.79 6.68 -3.92
CA GLY A 41 0.95 8.13 -4.09
C GLY A 41 0.29 8.98 -3.00
N ILE A 42 -0.15 8.38 -1.91
CA ILE A 42 -0.73 9.10 -0.76
C ILE A 42 0.22 9.05 0.46
N SER A 43 0.15 10.06 1.30
CA SER A 43 1.01 10.20 2.48
C SER A 43 0.76 9.11 3.53
N GLN A 44 1.71 8.89 4.44
CA GLN A 44 1.51 7.98 5.58
C GLN A 44 0.27 8.31 6.41
N LYS A 45 -0.05 9.60 6.58
CA LYS A 45 -1.23 10.04 7.33
C LYS A 45 -2.51 9.60 6.63
N GLU A 46 -2.60 9.77 5.32
CA GLU A 46 -3.76 9.33 4.54
C GLU A 46 -3.87 7.80 4.54
N ARG A 47 -2.74 7.08 4.49
CA ARG A 47 -2.73 5.62 4.62
C ARG A 47 -3.26 5.16 5.98
N ALA A 48 -2.84 5.80 7.07
CA ALA A 48 -3.36 5.51 8.42
C ALA A 48 -4.88 5.77 8.48
N GLN A 49 -5.35 6.88 7.89
CA GLN A 49 -6.78 7.19 7.84
C GLN A 49 -7.57 6.13 7.05
N LEU A 50 -7.03 5.61 5.94
CA LEU A 50 -7.68 4.53 5.20
C LEU A 50 -7.76 3.24 6.02
N VAL A 51 -6.75 2.93 6.82
CA VAL A 51 -6.77 1.77 7.73
C VAL A 51 -7.88 1.92 8.77
N GLU A 52 -7.98 3.09 9.41
CA GLU A 52 -9.03 3.41 10.40
C GLU A 52 -10.43 3.38 9.80
N ASN A 53 -10.61 4.03 8.64
CA ASN A 53 -11.90 4.12 7.95
C ASN A 53 -12.44 2.76 7.49
N ASN A 54 -11.58 1.74 7.40
CA ASN A 54 -11.94 0.38 6.97
C ASN A 54 -11.72 -0.65 8.09
N GLN A 55 -11.70 -0.22 9.35
CA GLN A 55 -11.37 -1.08 10.49
C GLN A 55 -12.22 -2.36 10.58
N ASP A 56 -13.47 -2.30 10.13
CA ASP A 56 -14.46 -3.39 10.15
C ASP A 56 -14.18 -4.50 9.11
N LYS A 57 -13.24 -4.27 8.19
CA LYS A 57 -12.86 -5.22 7.13
C LYS A 57 -11.68 -6.10 7.53
N TRP A 58 -10.79 -5.62 8.38
CA TRP A 58 -9.58 -6.36 8.76
C TRP A 58 -9.93 -7.65 9.52
N GLY A 59 -9.34 -8.77 9.10
CA GLY A 59 -9.60 -10.09 9.67
C GLY A 59 -10.94 -10.73 9.27
N ARG A 60 -11.77 -10.02 8.50
CA ARG A 60 -13.11 -10.48 8.05
C ARG A 60 -13.22 -10.58 6.53
N LEU A 61 -12.81 -9.52 5.83
CA LEU A 61 -12.78 -9.42 4.37
C LEU A 61 -11.35 -9.22 3.87
N TRP A 62 -10.51 -8.55 4.66
CA TRP A 62 -9.12 -8.21 4.34
C TRP A 62 -8.17 -8.91 5.30
N TYR A 63 -7.32 -9.77 4.77
CA TYR A 63 -6.36 -10.57 5.53
C TYR A 63 -4.94 -10.14 5.19
N VAL A 64 -4.28 -9.52 6.18
CA VAL A 64 -2.93 -8.97 6.03
C VAL A 64 -1.88 -10.04 6.30
N LEU A 65 -0.88 -10.11 5.43
CA LEU A 65 0.36 -10.86 5.65
C LEU A 65 1.46 -9.89 6.06
N PRO A 66 2.26 -10.18 7.10
CA PRO A 66 3.32 -9.27 7.52
C PRO A 66 4.48 -9.27 6.51
N ASN A 67 4.82 -8.10 5.98
CA ASN A 67 6.03 -7.88 5.18
C ASN A 67 6.79 -6.62 5.65
N PRO A 68 7.79 -6.78 6.54
CA PRO A 68 8.60 -5.66 7.00
C PRO A 68 9.81 -5.35 6.09
N VAL A 69 9.99 -6.09 4.99
CA VAL A 69 11.21 -6.00 4.16
C VAL A 69 11.09 -4.89 3.12
N TYR A 70 9.93 -4.75 2.48
CA TYR A 70 9.66 -3.72 1.49
C TYR A 70 8.15 -3.47 1.39
N GLY A 71 7.76 -2.43 0.65
CA GLY A 71 6.36 -2.18 0.29
C GLY A 71 6.10 -0.70 0.07
N SER A 72 4.89 -0.36 -0.36
CA SER A 72 4.50 1.04 -0.52
C SER A 72 4.37 1.80 0.81
N TRP A 73 4.40 1.10 1.95
CA TRP A 73 4.58 1.71 3.27
C TRP A 73 5.95 2.39 3.40
N GLU A 74 7.00 1.80 2.81
CA GLU A 74 8.34 2.35 2.79
C GLU A 74 8.40 3.58 1.89
N ASN A 75 7.78 3.50 0.71
CA ASN A 75 7.71 4.62 -0.24
C ASN A 75 6.97 5.84 0.35
N ALA A 76 5.97 5.59 1.20
CA ALA A 76 5.25 6.64 1.91
C ALA A 76 6.13 7.36 2.96
N LEU A 77 7.28 6.81 3.37
CA LEU A 77 8.26 7.49 4.24
C LEU A 77 8.89 8.71 3.56
N TYR A 78 8.95 8.70 2.24
CA TYR A 78 9.52 9.77 1.42
C TYR A 78 8.53 10.25 0.34
N ASN A 79 7.23 10.16 0.65
CA ASN A 79 6.13 10.71 -0.17
C ASN A 79 6.07 10.20 -1.62
N PHE A 80 6.55 8.97 -1.88
CA PHE A 80 6.65 8.41 -3.24
C PHE A 80 7.50 9.29 -4.18
N ASP A 81 8.49 10.00 -3.65
CA ASP A 81 9.43 10.76 -4.45
C ASP A 81 10.46 9.80 -5.08
N ASP A 82 10.19 9.40 -6.32
CA ASP A 82 11.05 8.51 -7.12
C ASP A 82 12.35 9.21 -7.59
N SER A 83 12.55 10.51 -7.31
CA SER A 83 13.75 11.25 -7.68
C SER A 83 14.89 11.16 -6.66
N LEU A 84 14.61 10.65 -5.45
CA LEU A 84 15.59 10.59 -4.38
C LEU A 84 16.70 9.56 -4.65
N SER A 85 17.94 9.96 -4.37
CA SER A 85 19.08 9.05 -4.31
C SER A 85 18.97 8.07 -3.13
N PRO A 86 19.70 6.94 -3.17
CA PRO A 86 19.71 5.99 -2.05
C PRO A 86 20.10 6.62 -0.70
N ALA A 87 21.01 7.61 -0.71
CA ALA A 87 21.41 8.33 0.50
C ALA A 87 20.28 9.21 1.06
N GLN A 88 19.52 9.88 0.19
CA GLN A 88 18.36 10.68 0.61
C GLN A 88 17.24 9.78 1.16
N ILE A 89 17.03 8.60 0.57
CA ILE A 89 16.07 7.60 1.09
C ILE A 89 16.51 7.11 2.48
N ASP A 90 17.80 6.80 2.68
CA ASP A 90 18.33 6.40 3.99
C ASP A 90 18.12 7.49 5.06
N SER A 91 18.44 8.75 4.73
CA SER A 91 18.17 9.90 5.61
C SER A 91 16.69 10.02 5.95
N ALA A 92 15.80 9.97 4.94
CA ALA A 92 14.35 10.05 5.16
C ALA A 92 13.83 8.92 6.04
N LYS A 93 14.34 7.69 5.90
CA LYS A 93 13.98 6.56 6.77
C LYS A 93 14.40 6.81 8.22
N LYS A 94 15.62 7.29 8.43
CA LYS A 94 16.15 7.57 9.79
C LYS A 94 15.38 8.68 10.49
N GLU A 95 14.95 9.72 9.77
CA GLU A 95 14.14 10.82 10.32
C GLU A 95 12.77 10.36 10.83
N ARG A 96 12.24 9.23 10.35
CA ARG A 96 10.94 8.67 10.75
C ARG A 96 11.03 7.77 11.98
N LEU A 97 12.23 7.51 12.50
CA LEU A 97 12.41 6.69 13.69
C LEU A 97 11.95 7.45 14.94
N ASN A 98 11.04 6.83 15.70
CA ASN A 98 10.71 7.32 17.04
C ASN A 98 11.77 6.85 18.04
N THR A 99 12.83 7.64 18.21
CA THR A 99 13.92 7.33 19.13
C THR A 99 13.63 7.82 20.55
N LYS A 100 14.06 7.07 21.57
CA LYS A 100 14.04 7.56 22.96
C LYS A 100 14.83 8.88 23.04
N LYS A 101 14.22 9.92 23.60
CA LYS A 101 14.95 11.13 24.00
C LYS A 101 15.90 10.75 25.14
N LYS A 102 17.16 11.13 25.01
CA LYS A 102 18.15 11.01 26.08
C LYS A 102 17.81 11.94 27.23
#